data_AF-A0A1X7U3E8-F1
#
_entry.id   AF-A0A1X7U3E8-F1
#
_cell.length_a   1.000
_cell.length_b   1.000
_cell.length_c   1.000
_cell.angle_alpha   90.00
_cell.angle_beta   90.00
_cell.angle_gamma   90.00
#
_symmetry.space_group_name_H-M   'P 1'
#
loop_
_entity.id
_entity.type
_entity.pdbx_description
1 polymer ?
#
loop_
_entity_poly.entity_id
_entity_poly.type
_entity_poly.pdbx_seq_one_letter_code
_entity_poly.pdbx_strand_id
1 'polypeptide(L)'
;MAAPTKYGMLAEYQPDVESIEVYEDRVKVFLVANQIPEERQFAVLLSIIGAPHFSLLSSWLAPEKLSDKTVNELLDILKAHFLKKRVTIAERYRFYLRVQRPGETAIQFAAAIQFAAEYLGHIIDKVGLHPAPEKVKAVQMAPEPRNITEPRAFISVLIYYSKFLPNLSVVLSPLYRLLQAKVKWSWSREQSEAFREAKSFLQSSTLLVHFEANKEIVV
;
A
#
# COMPACT_ATOMS: atom_id res chain seq x y z
N MET A 1 3.45 -48.58 -0.29
CA MET A 1 3.13 -47.18 0.07
C MET A 1 4.25 -46.30 -0.48
N ALA A 2 3.94 -45.37 -1.38
CA ALA A 2 4.95 -44.45 -1.92
C ALA A 2 5.47 -43.53 -0.80
N ALA A 3 6.78 -43.33 -0.72
CA ALA A 3 7.39 -42.43 0.26
C ALA A 3 6.87 -41.00 0.06
N PRO A 4 6.62 -40.22 1.14
CA PRO A 4 6.21 -38.83 0.99
C PRO A 4 7.33 -38.08 0.26
N THR A 5 7.03 -37.64 -0.96
CA THR A 5 8.00 -36.91 -1.78
C THR A 5 7.98 -35.48 -1.29
N LYS A 6 9.04 -35.06 -0.60
CA LYS A 6 9.21 -33.69 -0.13
C LYS A 6 9.69 -32.83 -1.30
N TYR A 7 8.84 -31.95 -1.79
CA TYR A 7 9.16 -31.01 -2.86
C TYR A 7 9.60 -29.66 -2.27
N GLY A 8 10.89 -29.34 -2.44
CA GLY A 8 11.46 -28.02 -2.15
C GLY A 8 11.55 -27.66 -0.65
N MET A 9 12.01 -26.42 -0.41
CA MET A 9 12.01 -25.77 0.91
C MET A 9 11.33 -24.41 0.78
N LEU A 10 10.47 -24.07 1.74
CA LEU A 10 9.89 -22.74 1.83
C LEU A 10 10.79 -21.86 2.70
N ALA A 11 11.32 -20.77 2.15
CA ALA A 11 12.05 -19.78 2.93
C ALA A 11 11.12 -19.05 3.91
N GLU A 12 11.66 -18.68 5.08
CA GLU A 12 10.94 -17.95 6.13
C GLU A 12 10.35 -16.63 5.63
N TYR A 13 9.27 -16.18 6.27
CA TYR A 13 8.66 -14.89 5.96
C TYR A 13 9.62 -13.74 6.28
N GLN A 14 9.85 -12.86 5.31
CA GLN A 14 10.66 -11.66 5.47
C GLN A 14 9.84 -10.40 5.14
N PRO A 15 9.34 -9.65 6.14
CA PRO A 15 8.45 -8.51 5.90
C PRO A 15 9.08 -7.35 5.11
N ASP A 16 10.42 -7.27 5.06
CA ASP A 16 11.17 -6.28 4.28
C ASP A 16 11.44 -6.72 2.82
N VAL A 17 11.04 -7.94 2.46
CA VAL A 17 11.28 -8.54 1.13
C VAL A 17 9.98 -8.85 0.41
N GLU A 18 8.98 -9.36 1.10
CA GLU A 18 7.68 -9.73 0.51
C GLU A 18 6.50 -9.27 1.39
N SER A 19 5.29 -9.27 0.81
CA SER A 19 4.06 -9.01 1.58
C SER A 19 3.57 -10.30 2.26
N ILE A 20 2.76 -10.16 3.32
CA ILE A 20 2.22 -11.32 4.03
C ILE A 20 1.24 -12.13 3.16
N GLU A 21 0.58 -11.49 2.19
CA GLU A 21 -0.27 -12.15 1.19
C GLU A 21 0.55 -12.99 0.21
N VAL A 22 1.68 -12.47 -0.28
CA VAL A 22 2.61 -13.25 -1.12
C VAL A 22 3.14 -14.46 -0.35
N TYR A 23 3.49 -14.27 0.92
CA TYR A 23 3.93 -15.37 1.76
C TYR A 23 2.82 -16.41 2.00
N GLU A 24 1.59 -15.97 2.25
CA GLU A 24 0.43 -16.87 2.35
C GLU A 24 0.27 -17.72 1.08
N ASP A 25 0.32 -17.11 -0.10
CA ASP A 25 0.17 -17.84 -1.36
C ASP A 25 1.26 -18.89 -1.52
N ARG A 26 2.51 -18.55 -1.17
CA ARG A 26 3.62 -19.51 -1.15
C ARG A 26 3.39 -20.66 -0.17
N VAL A 27 2.87 -20.38 1.03
CA VAL A 27 2.49 -21.41 2.02
C VAL A 27 1.42 -22.33 1.43
N LYS A 28 0.34 -21.79 0.85
CA LYS A 28 -0.74 -22.59 0.26
C LYS A 28 -0.23 -23.51 -0.86
N VAL A 29 0.59 -22.97 -1.77
CA VAL A 29 1.23 -23.75 -2.83
C VAL A 29 2.12 -24.86 -2.25
N PHE A 30 2.91 -24.56 -1.22
CA PHE A 30 3.78 -25.55 -0.56
C PHE A 30 2.99 -26.69 0.10
N LEU A 31 1.90 -26.37 0.81
CA LEU A 31 1.04 -27.36 1.47
C LEU A 31 0.41 -28.32 0.46
N VAL A 32 -0.11 -27.78 -0.66
CA VAL A 32 -0.72 -28.57 -1.74
C VAL A 32 0.32 -29.44 -2.45
N ALA A 33 1.47 -28.87 -2.83
CA ALA A 33 2.52 -29.59 -3.54
C ALA A 33 3.07 -30.78 -2.75
N ASN A 34 3.12 -30.68 -1.43
CA ASN A 34 3.61 -31.72 -0.53
C ASN A 34 2.49 -32.62 0.02
N GLN A 35 1.24 -32.44 -0.41
CA GLN A 35 0.07 -33.22 0.03
C GLN A 35 -0.02 -33.28 1.56
N ILE A 36 0.22 -32.14 2.23
CA ILE A 36 0.23 -32.07 3.69
C ILE A 36 -1.21 -32.18 4.22
N PRO A 37 -1.53 -33.22 5.02
CA PRO A 37 -2.85 -33.37 5.64
C PRO A 37 -3.17 -32.20 6.57
N GLU A 38 -4.44 -31.80 6.65
CA GLU A 38 -4.90 -30.64 7.44
C GLU A 38 -4.40 -30.68 8.89
N GLU A 39 -4.40 -31.85 9.52
CA GLU A 39 -3.95 -32.04 10.90
C GLU A 39 -2.45 -31.76 11.11
N ARG A 40 -1.66 -31.72 10.03
CA ARG A 40 -0.21 -31.43 10.07
C ARG A 40 0.13 -30.03 9.57
N GLN A 41 -0.77 -29.35 8.86
CA GLN A 41 -0.47 -28.05 8.26
C GLN A 41 -0.09 -27.01 9.32
N PHE A 42 -0.71 -27.07 10.50
CA PHE A 42 -0.39 -26.21 11.64
C PHE A 42 1.08 -26.32 12.07
N ALA A 43 1.55 -27.54 12.33
CA ALA A 43 2.92 -27.79 12.75
C ALA A 43 3.92 -27.39 11.64
N VAL A 44 3.55 -27.63 10.38
CA VAL A 44 4.35 -27.24 9.22
C VAL A 44 4.48 -25.72 9.14
N LEU A 45 3.39 -24.96 9.24
CA LEU A 45 3.44 -23.48 9.20
C LEU A 45 4.35 -22.92 10.30
N LEU A 46 4.23 -23.41 11.53
CA LEU A 46 5.06 -22.93 12.64
C LEU A 46 6.54 -23.28 12.47
N SER A 47 6.85 -24.38 11.78
CA SER A 47 8.23 -24.76 11.49
C SER A 47 8.89 -23.90 10.40
N ILE A 48 8.10 -23.31 9.50
CA ILE A 48 8.61 -22.58 8.32
C ILE A 48 8.48 -21.06 8.43
N ILE A 49 7.65 -20.53 9.35
CA ILE A 49 7.44 -19.07 9.49
C ILE A 49 8.64 -18.33 10.10
N GLY A 50 9.56 -19.06 10.74
CA GLY A 50 10.74 -18.52 11.39
C GLY A 50 10.51 -18.12 12.85
N ALA A 51 11.60 -18.15 13.62
CA ALA A 51 11.57 -17.95 15.07
C ALA A 51 10.94 -16.61 15.52
N PRO A 52 11.24 -15.45 14.89
CA PRO A 52 10.67 -14.17 15.30
C PRO A 52 9.14 -14.16 15.23
N HIS A 53 8.58 -14.72 14.15
CA HIS A 53 7.14 -14.76 13.91
C HIS A 53 6.42 -15.76 14.82
N PHE A 54 7.07 -16.89 15.13
CA PHE A 54 6.56 -17.83 16.12
C PHE A 54 6.42 -17.17 17.50
N SER A 55 7.46 -16.47 17.97
CA SER A 55 7.41 -15.77 19.27
C SER A 55 6.32 -14.70 19.30
N LEU A 56 6.12 -13.98 18.20
CA LEU A 56 5.06 -12.99 18.07
C LEU A 56 3.65 -13.61 18.14
N LEU A 57 3.40 -14.67 17.36
CA LEU A 57 2.14 -15.41 17.41
C LEU A 57 1.85 -15.93 18.82
N SER A 58 2.85 -16.51 19.47
CA SER A 58 2.73 -17.00 20.84
C SER A 58 2.41 -15.89 21.83
N SER A 59 2.97 -14.70 21.64
CA SER A 59 2.69 -13.55 22.50
C SER A 59 1.28 -13.00 22.30
N TRP A 60 0.76 -12.99 21.07
CA TRP A 60 -0.54 -12.39 20.75
C TRP A 60 -1.72 -13.30 21.08
N LEU A 61 -1.48 -14.62 21.09
CA LEU A 61 -2.51 -15.61 21.35
C LEU A 61 -2.67 -15.94 22.84
N ALA A 62 -1.75 -15.49 23.70
CA ALA A 62 -1.89 -15.70 25.13
C ALA A 62 -3.22 -15.09 25.67
N PRO A 63 -3.98 -15.83 26.50
CA PRO A 63 -3.64 -17.12 27.15
C PRO A 63 -4.04 -18.38 26.37
N GLU A 64 -4.60 -18.25 25.16
CA GLU A 64 -5.03 -19.38 24.34
C GLU A 64 -3.82 -20.18 23.82
N LYS A 65 -4.00 -21.49 23.65
CA LYS A 65 -2.95 -22.33 23.06
C LYS A 65 -2.95 -22.14 21.55
N LEU A 66 -1.74 -22.02 21.01
CA LEU A 66 -1.54 -21.96 19.57
C LEU A 66 -2.12 -23.20 18.86
N SER A 67 -2.02 -24.38 19.49
CA SER A 67 -2.49 -25.67 18.97
C SER A 67 -3.97 -25.75 18.63
N ASP A 68 -4.77 -24.82 19.17
CA ASP A 68 -6.23 -24.86 19.07
C ASP A 68 -6.73 -24.10 17.82
N LYS A 69 -5.81 -23.51 17.04
CA LYS A 69 -6.12 -22.71 15.85
C LYS A 69 -5.77 -23.42 14.56
N THR A 70 -6.57 -23.16 13.54
CA THR A 70 -6.33 -23.59 12.17
C THR A 70 -5.24 -22.75 11.51
N VAL A 71 -4.65 -23.28 10.42
CA VAL A 71 -3.66 -22.55 9.61
C VAL A 71 -4.23 -21.26 9.04
N ASN A 72 -5.49 -21.27 8.60
CA ASN A 72 -6.13 -20.08 8.06
C ASN A 72 -6.31 -19.00 9.14
N GLU A 73 -6.69 -19.36 10.36
CA GLU A 73 -6.78 -18.41 11.47
C GLU A 73 -5.42 -17.80 11.83
N LEU A 74 -4.36 -18.60 11.83
CA LEU A 74 -3.00 -18.08 12.05
C LEU A 74 -2.58 -17.13 10.93
N LEU A 75 -2.83 -17.49 9.67
CA LEU A 75 -2.57 -16.63 8.52
C LEU A 75 -3.37 -15.34 8.61
N ASP A 76 -4.62 -15.39 9.05
CA ASP A 76 -5.47 -14.22 9.25
C ASP A 76 -4.98 -13.35 10.41
N ILE A 77 -4.45 -13.92 11.49
CA ILE A 77 -3.81 -13.17 12.58
C ILE A 77 -2.54 -12.48 12.07
N LEU A 78 -1.70 -13.20 11.31
CA LEU A 78 -0.49 -12.64 10.72
C LEU A 78 -0.84 -11.50 9.77
N LYS A 79 -1.80 -11.70 8.87
CA LYS A 79 -2.33 -10.65 8.01
C LYS A 79 -2.85 -9.48 8.82
N ALA A 80 -3.71 -9.71 9.80
CA ALA A 80 -4.26 -8.66 10.64
C ALA A 80 -3.16 -7.90 11.40
N HIS A 81 -2.00 -8.49 11.68
CA HIS A 81 -0.88 -7.79 12.26
C HIS A 81 -0.05 -7.01 11.23
N PHE A 82 0.41 -7.70 10.18
CA PHE A 82 1.32 -7.16 9.17
C PHE A 82 0.65 -6.19 8.20
N LEU A 83 -0.66 -6.35 7.96
CA LEU A 83 -1.46 -5.42 7.16
C LEU A 83 -1.88 -4.19 7.96
N LYS A 84 -2.04 -4.32 9.28
CA LYS A 84 -2.58 -3.23 10.12
C LYS A 84 -1.59 -2.08 10.34
N LYS A 85 -0.34 -2.16 9.88
CA LYS A 85 0.60 -1.03 10.06
C LYS A 85 1.86 -1.01 9.19
N ARG A 86 1.73 -1.13 7.87
CA ARG A 86 2.71 -0.42 7.03
C ARG A 86 2.44 1.08 7.16
N VAL A 87 3.26 1.76 7.96
CA VAL A 87 3.12 3.20 8.20
C VAL A 87 3.40 3.90 6.87
N THR A 88 2.42 4.62 6.31
CA THR A 88 2.56 5.28 5.00
C THR A 88 3.80 6.15 4.92
N ILE A 89 4.17 6.82 6.03
CA ILE A 89 5.40 7.62 6.13
C ILE A 89 6.65 6.75 5.98
N ALA A 90 6.71 5.59 6.63
CA ALA A 90 7.84 4.66 6.53
C ALA A 90 7.93 4.03 5.14
N GLU A 91 6.80 3.64 4.54
CA GLU A 91 6.77 3.10 3.17
C GLU A 91 7.19 4.15 2.15
N ARG A 92 6.79 5.41 2.34
CA ARG A 92 7.21 6.53 1.49
C ARG A 92 8.71 6.76 1.59
N TYR A 93 9.27 6.72 2.80
CA TYR A 93 10.71 6.80 3.03
C TYR A 93 11.46 5.64 2.36
N ARG A 94 10.98 4.40 2.55
CA ARG A 94 11.54 3.19 1.90
C ARG A 94 11.52 3.29 0.38
N PHE A 95 10.41 3.76 -0.20
CA PHE A 95 10.26 3.96 -1.64
C PHE A 95 11.28 4.95 -2.19
N TYR A 96 11.42 6.14 -1.57
CA TYR A 96 12.34 7.16 -2.08
C TYR A 96 13.82 6.83 -1.86
N LEU A 97 14.16 5.95 -0.92
CA LEU A 97 15.54 5.49 -0.70
C LEU A 97 15.86 4.15 -1.36
N ARG A 98 14.92 3.58 -2.14
CA ARG A 98 15.11 2.26 -2.71
C ARG A 98 16.19 2.29 -3.81
N VAL A 99 17.34 1.71 -3.50
CA VAL A 99 18.45 1.47 -4.45
C VAL A 99 18.60 -0.02 -4.73
N GLN A 100 19.04 -0.40 -5.92
CA GLN A 100 19.24 -1.81 -6.30
C GLN A 100 20.21 -2.48 -5.33
N ARG A 101 19.81 -3.62 -4.76
CA ARG A 101 20.64 -4.34 -3.77
C ARG A 101 21.76 -5.13 -4.48
N PRO A 102 22.91 -5.38 -3.82
CA PRO A 102 23.92 -6.27 -4.37
C PRO A 102 23.34 -7.65 -4.69
N GLY A 103 23.53 -8.13 -5.92
CA GLY A 103 22.99 -9.42 -6.39
C GLY A 103 21.53 -9.41 -6.84
N GLU A 104 20.83 -8.27 -6.72
CA GLU A 104 19.47 -8.12 -7.24
C GLU A 104 19.48 -7.86 -8.75
N THR A 105 18.67 -8.58 -9.51
CA THR A 105 18.51 -8.33 -10.94
C THR A 105 17.70 -7.05 -11.20
N ALA A 106 17.90 -6.42 -12.36
CA ALA A 106 17.11 -5.24 -12.74
C ALA A 106 15.59 -5.51 -12.75
N ILE A 107 15.18 -6.73 -13.11
CA ILE A 107 13.77 -7.15 -13.11
C ILE A 107 13.22 -7.20 -11.68
N GLN A 108 13.95 -7.81 -10.74
CA GLN A 108 13.55 -7.84 -9.33
C GLN A 108 13.47 -6.45 -8.72
N PHE A 109 14.45 -5.59 -9.03
CA PHE A 109 14.45 -4.21 -8.59
C PHE A 109 13.25 -3.42 -9.11
N ALA A 110 12.95 -3.54 -10.41
CA ALA A 110 11.80 -2.88 -11.02
C ALA A 110 10.47 -3.38 -10.41
N ALA A 111 10.32 -4.69 -10.20
CA ALA A 111 9.15 -5.27 -9.55
C ALA A 111 8.95 -4.74 -8.12
N ALA A 112 10.04 -4.62 -7.34
CA ALA A 112 9.98 -4.07 -5.99
C ALA A 112 9.57 -2.59 -5.97
N ILE A 113 10.07 -1.78 -6.91
CA ILE A 113 9.67 -0.37 -7.05
C ILE A 113 8.19 -0.26 -7.45
N GLN A 114 7.74 -1.07 -8.42
CA GLN A 114 6.34 -1.09 -8.87
C GLN A 114 5.39 -1.45 -7.74
N PHE A 115 5.69 -2.51 -6.98
CA PHE A 115 4.91 -2.92 -5.82
C PHE A 115 4.83 -1.83 -4.75
N ALA A 116 5.96 -1.19 -4.43
CA ALA A 116 5.99 -0.10 -3.45
C ALA A 116 5.21 1.14 -3.94
N ALA A 117 5.24 1.45 -5.24
CA ALA A 117 4.44 2.52 -5.83
C ALA A 117 2.94 2.23 -5.69
N GLU A 118 2.52 1.01 -6.03
CA GLU A 118 1.12 0.57 -5.93
C GLU A 118 0.60 0.65 -4.50
N TYR A 119 1.39 0.17 -3.54
CA TYR A 119 1.10 0.29 -2.12
C TYR A 119 0.88 1.77 -1.70
N LEU A 120 1.69 2.68 -2.24
CA LEU A 120 1.58 4.13 -2.00
C LEU A 120 0.46 4.81 -2.83
N GLY A 121 -0.37 4.05 -3.54
CA GLY A 121 -1.47 4.57 -4.35
C GLY A 121 -1.00 5.18 -5.67
N HIS A 122 0.10 4.69 -6.23
CA HIS A 122 0.64 5.09 -7.52
C HIS A 122 0.73 3.92 -8.51
N ILE A 123 0.76 4.21 -9.81
CA ILE A 123 1.07 3.24 -10.85
C ILE A 123 2.30 3.72 -11.61
N ILE A 124 3.20 2.80 -11.96
CA ILE A 124 4.33 3.05 -12.84
C ILE A 124 4.10 2.27 -14.14
N ASP A 125 4.09 2.99 -15.25
CA ASP A 125 3.97 2.39 -16.59
C ASP A 125 5.03 2.95 -17.54
N LYS A 126 4.87 2.66 -18.84
CA LYS A 126 5.78 3.15 -19.90
C LYS A 126 5.79 4.67 -20.05
N VAL A 127 4.72 5.34 -19.64
CA VAL A 127 4.57 6.78 -19.76
C VAL A 127 5.19 7.48 -18.54
N GLY A 128 5.06 6.90 -17.35
CA GLY A 128 5.62 7.49 -16.14
C GLY A 128 5.00 7.00 -14.84
N LEU A 129 5.00 7.89 -13.84
CA LEU A 129 4.37 7.68 -12.54
C LEU A 129 3.01 8.40 -12.49
N HIS A 130 2.00 7.70 -11.97
CA HIS A 130 0.60 8.15 -11.96
C HIS A 130 -0.06 7.93 -10.60
N PRO A 131 -1.10 8.69 -10.21
CA PRO A 131 -2.03 8.25 -9.18
C PRO A 131 -2.77 6.98 -9.59
N ALA A 132 -2.99 6.05 -8.66
CA ALA A 132 -3.77 4.84 -8.95
C ALA A 132 -5.24 5.18 -9.30
N PRO A 133 -5.85 4.59 -10.34
CA PRO A 133 -7.22 4.90 -10.78
C PRO A 133 -8.26 4.80 -9.67
N GLU A 134 -8.12 3.84 -8.75
CA GLU A 134 -9.00 3.70 -7.60
C GLU A 134 -8.94 4.90 -6.66
N LYS A 135 -7.75 5.47 -6.45
CA LYS A 135 -7.55 6.67 -5.63
C LYS A 135 -8.12 7.91 -6.32
N VAL A 136 -7.95 8.02 -7.64
CA VAL A 136 -8.59 9.08 -8.43
C VAL A 136 -10.11 8.98 -8.34
N LYS A 137 -10.66 7.78 -8.54
CA LYS A 137 -12.10 7.51 -8.46
C LYS A 137 -12.67 7.85 -7.08
N ALA A 138 -11.96 7.51 -6.00
CA ALA A 138 -12.38 7.87 -4.64
C ALA A 138 -12.48 9.38 -4.44
N VAL A 139 -11.54 10.17 -4.98
CA VAL A 139 -11.59 11.64 -4.96
C VAL A 139 -12.76 12.16 -5.80
N GLN A 140 -13.03 11.59 -6.97
CA GLN A 140 -14.18 11.97 -7.81
C GLN A 140 -15.51 11.76 -7.08
N MET A 141 -15.65 10.62 -6.41
CA MET A 141 -16.86 10.21 -5.71
C MET A 141 -17.05 10.90 -4.35
N ALA A 142 -16.05 11.62 -3.84
CA ALA A 142 -16.13 12.31 -2.56
C ALA A 142 -17.32 13.29 -2.53
N PRO A 143 -18.26 13.19 -1.58
CA PRO A 143 -19.39 14.11 -1.51
C PRO A 143 -18.93 15.54 -1.16
N GLU A 144 -19.77 16.53 -1.41
CA GLU A 144 -19.50 17.88 -0.92
C GLU A 144 -19.40 17.90 0.61
N PRO A 145 -18.38 18.57 1.17
CA PRO A 145 -18.17 18.66 2.60
C PRO A 145 -19.33 19.30 3.38
N ARG A 146 -19.59 18.77 4.58
CA ARG A 146 -20.66 19.22 5.49
C ARG A 146 -20.16 19.89 6.76
N ASN A 147 -18.89 19.74 7.09
CA ASN A 147 -18.24 20.31 8.28
C ASN A 147 -16.78 20.66 7.98
N ILE A 148 -16.07 21.29 8.92
CA ILE A 148 -14.67 21.72 8.75
C ILE A 148 -13.65 20.56 8.61
N THR A 149 -13.99 19.36 9.11
CA THR A 149 -13.08 18.21 9.09
C THR A 149 -12.97 17.61 7.68
N GLU A 150 -14.08 17.59 6.94
CA GLU A 150 -14.16 16.98 5.61
C GLU A 150 -13.30 17.68 4.54
N PRO A 151 -13.28 19.03 4.40
CA PRO A 151 -12.38 19.72 3.48
C PRO A 151 -10.94 19.57 3.87
N ARG A 152 -10.62 19.51 5.18
CA ARG A 152 -9.26 19.27 5.63
C ARG A 152 -8.76 17.90 5.17
N ALA A 153 -9.61 16.87 5.29
CA ALA A 153 -9.30 15.54 4.78
C ALA A 153 -9.14 15.55 3.25
N PHE A 154 -10.07 16.15 2.52
CA PHE A 154 -10.03 16.28 1.07
C PHE A 154 -8.77 17.02 0.57
N ILE A 155 -8.47 18.18 1.15
CA ILE A 155 -7.26 18.96 0.85
C ILE A 155 -6.01 18.12 1.11
N SER A 156 -5.95 17.38 2.22
CA SER A 156 -4.79 16.53 2.53
C SER A 156 -4.54 15.47 1.46
N VAL A 157 -5.60 14.86 0.91
CA VAL A 157 -5.49 13.90 -0.20
C VAL A 157 -4.95 14.59 -1.47
N LEU A 158 -5.40 15.79 -1.78
CA LEU A 158 -4.91 16.51 -2.96
C LEU A 158 -3.46 16.98 -2.80
N ILE A 159 -3.07 17.42 -1.59
CA ILE A 159 -1.68 17.75 -1.27
C ILE A 159 -0.77 16.52 -1.47
N TYR A 160 -1.23 15.32 -1.12
CA TYR A 160 -0.47 14.09 -1.35
C TYR A 160 -0.13 13.88 -2.83
N TYR A 161 -1.03 14.28 -3.74
CA TYR A 161 -0.84 14.23 -5.19
C TYR A 161 -0.36 15.54 -5.82
N SER A 162 0.01 16.55 -5.03
CA SER A 162 0.37 17.91 -5.52
C SER A 162 1.47 17.92 -6.59
N LYS A 163 2.40 16.95 -6.59
CA LYS A 163 3.44 16.79 -7.63
C LYS A 163 2.89 16.60 -9.05
N PHE A 164 1.62 16.22 -9.19
CA PHE A 164 0.94 16.03 -10.48
C PHE A 164 0.00 17.20 -10.83
N LEU A 165 -0.17 18.16 -9.90
CA LEU A 165 -1.23 19.17 -9.93
C LEU A 165 -0.61 20.58 -9.91
N PRO A 166 -0.20 21.12 -11.06
CA PRO A 166 0.30 22.48 -11.12
C PRO A 166 -0.78 23.47 -10.64
N ASN A 167 -0.35 24.54 -9.96
CA ASN A 167 -1.25 25.59 -9.44
C ASN A 167 -2.35 25.11 -8.45
N LEU A 168 -2.18 23.94 -7.82
CA LEU A 168 -3.14 23.39 -6.86
C LEU A 168 -3.51 24.38 -5.73
N SER A 169 -2.54 25.16 -5.25
CA SER A 169 -2.77 26.15 -4.19
C SER A 169 -3.80 27.22 -4.57
N VAL A 170 -3.82 27.63 -5.84
CA VAL A 170 -4.77 28.61 -6.37
C VAL A 170 -6.18 28.02 -6.37
N VAL A 171 -6.33 26.81 -6.90
CA VAL A 171 -7.62 26.09 -6.94
C VAL A 171 -8.16 25.82 -5.54
N LEU A 172 -7.31 25.46 -4.59
CA LEU A 172 -7.73 25.16 -3.21
C LEU A 172 -7.94 26.40 -2.33
N SER A 173 -7.63 27.61 -2.81
CA SER A 173 -7.75 28.84 -2.03
C SER A 173 -9.13 29.04 -1.37
N PRO A 174 -10.26 28.81 -2.06
CA PRO A 174 -11.59 28.90 -1.45
C PRO A 174 -11.84 27.87 -0.35
N LEU A 175 -11.21 26.69 -0.44
CA LEU A 175 -11.33 25.63 0.56
C LEU A 175 -10.43 25.90 1.78
N TYR A 176 -9.22 26.44 1.57
CA TYR A 176 -8.33 26.84 2.67
C TYR A 176 -8.95 27.93 3.56
N ARG A 177 -9.72 28.86 2.98
CA ARG A 177 -10.45 29.88 3.75
C ARG A 177 -11.38 29.27 4.80
N LEU A 178 -12.03 28.15 4.50
CA LEU A 178 -12.92 27.45 5.43
C LEU A 178 -12.19 26.85 6.64
N LEU A 179 -10.87 26.65 6.53
CA LEU A 179 -10.05 26.05 7.60
C LEU A 179 -9.47 27.08 8.57
N GLN A 180 -9.71 28.38 8.34
CA GLN A 180 -9.18 29.45 9.18
C GLN A 180 -9.98 29.60 10.47
N ALA A 181 -9.30 29.75 11.60
CA ALA A 181 -9.90 29.74 12.94
C ALA A 181 -10.98 30.82 13.19
N LYS A 182 -11.02 31.88 12.39
CA LYS A 182 -11.97 33.01 12.52
C LYS A 182 -13.08 33.02 11.46
N VAL A 183 -13.14 32.01 10.59
CA VAL A 183 -14.12 31.94 9.50
C VAL A 183 -15.28 31.05 9.90
N LYS A 184 -16.51 31.58 9.84
CA LYS A 184 -17.73 30.78 10.02
C LYS A 184 -17.87 29.83 8.83
N TRP A 185 -18.14 28.56 9.12
CA TRP A 185 -18.41 27.56 8.09
C TRP A 185 -19.55 28.02 7.18
N SER A 186 -19.26 28.13 5.89
CA SER A 186 -20.23 28.42 4.84
C SER A 186 -19.80 27.71 3.56
N TRP A 187 -20.74 26.98 2.95
CA TRP A 187 -20.50 26.29 1.69
C TRP A 187 -21.32 27.00 0.62
N SER A 188 -20.65 27.81 -0.20
CA SER A 188 -21.28 28.61 -1.25
C SER A 188 -20.86 28.12 -2.64
N ARG A 189 -21.34 28.81 -3.67
CA ARG A 189 -20.98 28.55 -5.06
C ARG A 189 -19.46 28.52 -5.29
N GLU A 190 -18.72 29.42 -4.66
CA GLU A 190 -17.26 29.52 -4.79
C GLU A 190 -16.55 28.24 -4.30
N GLN A 191 -17.00 27.69 -3.16
CA GLN A 191 -16.44 26.46 -2.61
C GLN A 191 -16.84 25.24 -3.45
N SER A 192 -18.07 25.17 -3.95
CA SER A 192 -18.52 24.11 -4.87
C SER A 192 -17.76 24.13 -6.20
N GLU A 193 -17.48 25.31 -6.76
CA GLU A 193 -16.70 25.46 -7.98
C GLU A 193 -15.25 25.01 -7.76
N ALA A 194 -14.59 25.50 -6.71
CA ALA A 194 -13.24 25.06 -6.33
C ALA A 194 -13.16 23.56 -6.07
N PHE A 195 -14.16 22.98 -5.39
CA PHE A 195 -14.22 21.54 -5.12
C PHE A 195 -14.36 20.71 -6.39
N ARG A 196 -15.19 21.15 -7.34
CA ARG A 196 -15.37 20.50 -8.64
C ARG A 196 -14.11 20.60 -9.51
N GLU A 197 -13.50 21.78 -9.54
CA GLU A 197 -12.25 22.01 -10.27
C GLU A 197 -11.10 21.18 -9.70
N ALA A 198 -10.96 21.15 -8.37
CA ALA A 198 -9.95 20.34 -7.69
C ALA A 198 -10.09 18.84 -7.99
N LYS A 199 -11.33 18.34 -8.09
CA LYS A 199 -11.59 16.97 -8.57
C LYS A 199 -11.15 16.78 -10.01
N SER A 200 -11.52 17.69 -10.92
CA SER A 200 -11.14 17.60 -12.33
C SER A 200 -9.61 17.58 -12.52
N PHE A 201 -8.87 18.34 -11.72
CA PHE A 201 -7.40 18.40 -11.77
C PHE A 201 -6.73 17.05 -11.54
N LEU A 202 -7.23 16.24 -10.61
CA LEU A 202 -6.67 14.91 -10.37
C LEU A 202 -6.97 13.95 -11.55
N GLN A 203 -8.07 14.16 -12.26
CA GLN A 203 -8.41 13.39 -13.46
C GLN A 203 -7.57 13.80 -14.67
N SER A 204 -7.31 15.11 -14.85
CA SER A 204 -6.46 15.64 -15.93
C SER A 204 -4.96 15.56 -15.62
N SER A 205 -4.59 14.89 -14.53
CA SER A 205 -3.27 14.99 -13.91
C SER A 205 -2.14 14.88 -14.94
N THR A 206 -1.28 15.90 -14.90
CA THR A 206 -0.09 15.99 -15.74
C THR A 206 0.89 14.94 -15.26
N LEU A 207 1.34 14.10 -16.20
CA LEU A 207 2.13 12.92 -15.91
C LEU A 207 3.54 13.32 -15.47
N LEU A 208 4.07 12.65 -14.45
CA LEU A 208 5.52 12.66 -14.24
C LEU A 208 6.11 11.65 -15.22
N VAL A 209 6.55 12.16 -16.37
CA VAL A 209 7.16 11.37 -17.43
C VAL A 209 8.56 10.91 -17.03
N HIS A 210 9.00 9.77 -17.58
CA HIS A 210 10.37 9.32 -17.43
C HIS A 210 11.35 10.36 -17.99
N PHE A 211 12.47 10.56 -17.32
CA PHE A 211 13.51 11.46 -17.79
C PHE A 211 14.06 10.97 -19.14
N GLU A 212 14.08 11.84 -20.14
CA GLU A 212 14.69 11.59 -21.44
C GLU A 212 15.85 12.56 -21.65
N ALA A 213 17.08 12.03 -21.70
CA ALA A 213 18.29 12.83 -21.84
C ALA A 213 18.32 13.70 -23.12
N ASN A 214 17.50 13.35 -24.12
CA ASN A 214 17.42 14.03 -25.40
C ASN A 214 16.32 15.10 -25.46
N LYS A 215 15.56 15.29 -24.38
CA LYS A 215 14.55 16.35 -24.28
C LYS A 215 15.11 17.53 -23.49
N GLU A 216 14.70 18.72 -23.91
CA GLU A 216 15.10 19.95 -23.22
C GLU A 216 14.55 19.97 -21.79
N ILE A 217 15.43 20.25 -20.82
CA ILE A 217 15.05 20.43 -19.43
C ILE A 217 14.67 21.89 -19.26
N VAL A 218 13.38 22.16 -19.06
CA VAL A 218 12.89 23.50 -18.69
C VAL A 218 12.79 23.54 -17.17
N VAL A 219 13.52 24.47 -16.55
CA VAL A 219 13.60 24.67 -15.10
C VAL A 219 12.75 25.87 -14.67
#